data_AF-A0A924W356-F1
#
_entry.id   AF-A0A924W356-F1
#
_cell.length_a   1.000
_cell.length_b   1.000
_cell.length_c   1.000
_cell.angle_alpha   90.00
_cell.angle_beta   90.00
_cell.angle_gamma   90.00
#
_symmetry.space_group_name_H-M   'P 1'
#
loop_
_entity.id
_entity.type
_entity.pdbx_description
1 polymer ?
#
loop_
_entity_poly.entity_id
_entity_poly.type
_entity_poly.pdbx_seq_one_letter_code
_entity_poly.pdbx_strand_id
1 'polypeptide(L)'
;MIEKIRNFINGKPWLGWALASVILIGAIVMYYSLSGGGGKYASSRMAEQVLIRCTETGDEWTMTRGLLEKSLRGRGDTVDGSVGLINPKTGKATGFPIDSSWKEMITRINKEKEEIKAGGGVRRHK
;
A
#
# COMPACT_ATOMS: atom_id res chain seq x y z
N MET A 1 19.85 -49.97 -11.02
CA MET A 1 19.37 -48.79 -10.25
C MET A 1 18.08 -48.22 -10.85
N ILE A 2 17.98 -48.09 -12.18
CA ILE A 2 16.78 -47.68 -12.94
C ILE A 2 15.54 -48.57 -12.69
N GLU A 3 15.73 -49.89 -12.60
CA GLU A 3 14.67 -50.88 -12.29
C GLU A 3 13.99 -50.65 -10.93
N LYS A 4 14.76 -50.27 -9.90
CA LYS A 4 14.24 -50.00 -8.55
C LYS A 4 13.38 -48.74 -8.51
N ILE A 5 13.75 -47.72 -9.28
CA ILE A 5 13.01 -46.46 -9.40
C ILE A 5 11.67 -46.71 -10.11
N ARG A 6 11.67 -47.49 -11.19
CA ARG A 6 10.46 -47.82 -11.96
C ARG A 6 9.44 -48.62 -11.12
N ASN A 7 9.91 -49.61 -10.34
CA ASN A 7 9.04 -50.38 -9.45
C ASN A 7 8.50 -49.56 -8.26
N PHE A 8 9.27 -48.60 -7.75
CA PHE A 8 8.80 -47.71 -6.67
C PHE A 8 7.72 -46.74 -7.16
N ILE A 9 7.82 -46.27 -8.40
CA ILE A 9 6.84 -45.37 -9.03
C ILE A 9 5.55 -46.14 -9.38
N ASN A 10 5.65 -47.36 -9.91
CA ASN A 10 4.46 -48.17 -10.22
C ASN A 10 3.80 -48.81 -8.99
N GLY A 11 4.52 -48.97 -7.88
CA GLY A 11 3.98 -49.61 -6.68
C GLY A 11 2.99 -48.75 -5.89
N LYS A 12 2.99 -47.41 -6.09
CA LYS A 12 2.18 -46.48 -5.30
C LYS A 12 1.69 -45.28 -6.14
N PRO A 13 0.71 -45.47 -7.04
CA PRO A 13 0.18 -44.40 -7.89
C PRO A 13 -0.41 -43.21 -7.10
N TRP A 14 -0.85 -43.44 -5.86
CA TRP A 14 -1.38 -42.40 -4.97
C TRP A 14 -0.35 -41.33 -4.55
N LEU A 15 0.95 -41.61 -4.60
CA LEU A 15 1.99 -40.61 -4.27
C LEU A 15 2.04 -39.48 -5.31
N GLY A 16 1.79 -39.79 -6.59
CA GLY A 16 1.75 -38.77 -7.64
C GLY A 16 0.61 -37.77 -7.41
N TRP A 17 -0.55 -38.28 -7.03
CA TRP A 17 -1.72 -37.47 -6.67
C TRP A 17 -1.47 -36.63 -5.41
N ALA A 18 -0.88 -37.22 -4.36
CA ALA A 18 -0.55 -36.50 -3.14
C ALA A 18 0.42 -35.33 -3.41
N LEU A 19 1.47 -35.56 -4.20
CA LEU A 19 2.41 -34.51 -4.58
C LEU A 19 1.76 -33.42 -5.43
N ALA A 20 0.93 -33.81 -6.41
CA ALA A 20 0.18 -32.88 -7.24
C ALA A 20 -0.76 -32.00 -6.41
N SER A 21 -1.46 -32.57 -5.42
CA SER A 21 -2.33 -31.82 -4.51
C SER A 21 -1.55 -30.79 -3.69
N VAL A 22 -0.37 -31.14 -3.18
CA VAL A 22 0.46 -30.21 -2.41
C VAL A 22 0.94 -29.05 -3.28
N ILE A 23 1.39 -29.34 -4.50
CA ILE A 23 1.83 -28.29 -5.45
C ILE A 23 0.66 -27.40 -5.83
N LEU A 24 -0.53 -27.97 -6.09
CA LEU A 24 -1.73 -27.21 -6.44
C LEU A 24 -2.16 -26.28 -5.30
N ILE A 25 -2.20 -26.78 -4.06
CA ILE A 25 -2.53 -25.97 -2.88
C ILE A 25 -1.50 -24.85 -2.71
N GLY A 26 -0.20 -25.16 -2.85
CA GLY A 26 0.85 -24.16 -2.80
C GLY A 26 0.69 -23.06 -3.87
N ALA A 27 0.35 -23.45 -5.10
CA ALA A 27 0.10 -22.52 -6.19
C ALA A 27 -1.13 -21.63 -5.92
N ILE A 28 -2.21 -22.19 -5.37
CA ILE A 28 -3.41 -21.43 -4.98
C ILE A 28 -3.07 -20.41 -3.88
N VAL A 29 -2.35 -20.82 -2.83
CA VAL A 29 -1.92 -19.92 -1.75
C VAL A 29 -1.03 -18.81 -2.28
N MET A 30 -0.06 -19.14 -3.14
CA MET A 30 0.81 -18.17 -3.78
C MET A 30 0.00 -17.22 -4.68
N TYR A 31 -0.96 -17.72 -5.44
CA TYR A 31 -1.84 -16.91 -6.28
C TYR A 31 -2.66 -15.91 -5.46
N TYR A 32 -3.26 -16.33 -4.34
CA TYR A 32 -3.98 -15.41 -3.46
C TYR A 32 -3.05 -14.40 -2.76
N SER A 33 -1.83 -14.83 -2.41
CA SER A 33 -0.82 -13.95 -1.81
C SER A 33 -0.28 -12.89 -2.79
N LEU A 34 -0.16 -13.20 -4.09
CA LEU A 34 0.30 -12.24 -5.10
C LEU A 34 -0.85 -11.41 -5.71
N SER A 35 -2.04 -12.01 -5.90
CA SER A 35 -3.21 -11.33 -6.45
C SER A 35 -3.84 -10.33 -5.47
N GLY A 36 -3.44 -10.36 -4.20
CA GLY A 36 -3.72 -9.31 -3.21
C GLY A 36 -3.06 -7.95 -3.51
N GLY A 37 -2.55 -7.74 -4.73
CA GLY A 37 -1.90 -6.52 -5.24
C GLY A 37 -2.77 -5.25 -5.29
N GLY A 38 -3.91 -5.22 -4.60
CA GLY A 38 -4.60 -3.99 -4.18
C GLY A 38 -3.89 -3.30 -3.02
N GLY A 39 -2.55 -3.37 -2.96
CA GLY A 39 -1.76 -2.79 -1.90
C GLY A 39 -2.02 -1.29 -1.81
N LYS A 40 -1.85 -0.72 -0.61
CA LYS A 40 -2.00 0.73 -0.32
C LYS A 40 -1.11 1.63 -1.19
N TYR A 41 -0.22 1.03 -1.96
CA TYR A 41 0.77 1.62 -2.86
C TYR A 41 0.56 1.23 -4.33
N ALA A 42 -0.56 0.61 -4.69
CA ALA A 42 -0.87 0.30 -6.08
C ALA A 42 -0.83 1.58 -6.93
N SER A 43 -0.16 1.52 -8.08
CA SER A 43 0.00 2.67 -8.99
C SER A 43 -1.35 3.28 -9.39
N SER A 44 -2.39 2.44 -9.52
CA SER A 44 -3.76 2.85 -9.79
C SER A 44 -4.35 3.74 -8.70
N ARG A 45 -4.10 3.45 -7.41
CA ARG A 45 -4.56 4.30 -6.30
C ARG A 45 -3.81 5.62 -6.23
N MET A 46 -2.52 5.64 -6.56
CA MET A 46 -1.75 6.90 -6.58
C MET A 46 -2.17 7.85 -7.70
N ALA A 47 -2.65 7.31 -8.83
CA ALA A 47 -3.14 8.08 -9.96
C ALA A 47 -4.60 8.57 -9.79
N GLU A 48 -5.30 8.10 -8.76
CA GLU A 48 -6.67 8.50 -8.46
C GLU A 48 -6.76 10.01 -8.22
N GLN A 49 -7.70 10.68 -8.89
CA GLN A 49 -7.97 12.10 -8.65
C GLN A 49 -8.82 12.27 -7.39
N VAL A 50 -8.35 13.10 -6.48
CA VAL A 50 -9.04 13.45 -5.23
C VAL A 50 -9.49 14.90 -5.34
N LEU A 51 -10.78 15.11 -5.09
CA LEU A 51 -11.39 16.43 -5.04
C LEU A 51 -11.21 17.01 -3.63
N ILE A 52 -10.63 18.19 -3.56
CA ILE A 52 -10.33 18.91 -2.32
C ILE A 52 -11.18 20.15 -2.27
N ARG A 53 -11.81 20.38 -1.12
CA ARG A 53 -12.63 21.56 -0.85
C ARG A 53 -11.97 22.46 0.18
N CYS A 54 -11.94 23.75 -0.10
CA CYS A 54 -11.54 24.79 0.86
C CYS A 54 -12.68 25.03 1.86
N THR A 55 -12.40 24.98 3.16
CA THR A 55 -13.40 25.28 4.19
C THR A 55 -13.75 26.77 4.29
N GLU A 56 -12.81 27.67 3.94
CA GLU A 56 -13.03 29.12 4.02
C GLU A 56 -13.81 29.66 2.81
N THR A 57 -13.44 29.25 1.60
CA THR A 57 -13.97 29.84 0.36
C THR A 57 -14.97 28.94 -0.37
N GLY A 58 -15.06 27.66 0.00
CA GLY A 58 -15.85 26.66 -0.73
C GLY A 58 -15.25 26.26 -2.09
N ASP A 59 -14.11 26.83 -2.46
CA ASP A 59 -13.42 26.48 -3.71
C ASP A 59 -13.03 25.01 -3.73
N GLU A 60 -13.17 24.40 -4.90
CA GLU A 60 -12.76 23.03 -5.13
C GLU A 60 -11.61 22.96 -6.13
N TRP A 61 -10.66 22.06 -5.88
CA TRP A 61 -9.62 21.73 -6.83
C TRP A 61 -9.30 20.24 -6.77
N THR A 62 -8.83 19.70 -7.89
CA THR A 62 -8.42 18.30 -7.99
C THR A 62 -6.91 18.17 -7.89
N MET A 63 -6.45 17.13 -7.21
CA MET A 63 -5.06 16.67 -7.32
C MET A 63 -5.01 15.15 -7.29
N THR A 64 -3.92 14.57 -7.78
CA THR A 64 -3.73 13.12 -7.67
C THR A 64 -3.43 12.73 -6.22
N ARG A 65 -3.94 11.57 -5.79
CA ARG A 65 -3.71 11.01 -4.45
C ARG A 65 -2.21 10.88 -4.15
N GLY A 66 -1.41 10.54 -5.16
CA GLY A 66 0.05 10.51 -5.04
C GLY A 66 0.67 11.87 -4.69
N LEU A 67 0.23 12.95 -5.34
CA LEU A 67 0.71 14.31 -5.03
C LEU A 67 0.24 14.77 -3.65
N LEU A 68 -1.00 14.46 -3.30
CA LEU A 68 -1.56 14.69 -1.97
C LEU A 68 -0.68 14.06 -0.88
N GLU A 69 -0.46 12.74 -0.97
CA GLU A 69 0.38 12.04 0.01
C GLU A 69 1.81 12.56 0.04
N LYS A 70 2.39 12.87 -1.13
CA LYS A 70 3.73 13.46 -1.22
C LYS A 70 3.80 14.79 -0.48
N SER A 71 2.79 15.65 -0.64
CA SER A 71 2.73 16.94 0.06
C SER A 71 2.64 16.75 1.58
N LEU A 72 1.86 15.78 2.06
CA LEU A 72 1.73 15.47 3.49
C LEU A 72 3.01 14.89 4.08
N ARG A 73 3.68 13.99 3.35
CA ARG A 73 4.96 13.42 3.78
C ARG A 73 6.05 14.48 3.89
N GLY A 74 6.05 15.47 2.99
CA GLY A 74 6.96 16.61 3.04
C GLY A 74 6.73 17.58 4.22
N ARG A 75 5.59 17.50 4.91
CA ARG A 75 5.30 18.32 6.09
C ARG A 75 5.95 17.72 7.33
N GLY A 76 6.95 18.41 7.87
CA GLY A 76 7.47 18.24 9.23
C GLY A 76 7.61 16.80 9.73
N ASP A 77 7.55 16.65 11.05
CA ASP A 77 7.73 15.36 11.73
C ASP A 77 6.41 14.61 11.93
N THR A 78 5.33 15.34 12.18
CA THR A 78 3.97 14.82 12.39
C THR A 78 2.99 15.63 11.56
N VAL A 79 2.09 14.95 10.88
CA VAL A 79 1.05 15.59 10.07
C VAL A 79 -0.19 15.75 10.95
N ASP A 80 -0.61 16.98 11.19
CA ASP A 80 -1.88 17.28 11.85
C ASP A 80 -3.03 17.13 10.85
N GLY A 81 -3.96 16.23 11.14
CA GLY A 81 -5.15 16.00 10.33
C GLY A 81 -6.18 17.13 10.41
N SER A 82 -6.03 18.04 11.37
CA SER A 82 -6.84 19.25 11.53
C SER A 82 -6.36 20.39 10.62
N VAL A 83 -5.15 20.27 10.05
CA VAL A 83 -4.55 21.27 9.17
C VAL A 83 -4.65 20.79 7.73
N GLY A 84 -5.43 21.52 6.93
CA GLY A 84 -5.69 21.18 5.54
C GLY A 84 -4.47 21.36 4.63
N LEU A 85 -4.68 21.11 3.34
CA LEU A 85 -3.76 21.37 2.25
C LEU A 85 -3.66 22.85 1.97
N ILE A 86 -2.50 23.28 1.50
CA ILE A 86 -2.30 24.66 1.08
C ILE A 86 -3.17 24.90 -0.15
N ASN A 87 -4.13 25.80 -0.02
CA ASN A 87 -4.96 26.24 -1.13
C ASN A 87 -4.08 27.10 -2.06
N PRO A 88 -3.98 26.77 -3.36
CA PRO A 88 -3.15 27.52 -4.30
C PRO A 88 -3.62 28.96 -4.52
N LYS A 89 -4.90 29.26 -4.25
CA LYS A 89 -5.47 30.60 -4.39
C LYS A 89 -5.22 31.49 -3.17
N THR A 90 -5.35 30.94 -1.96
CA THR A 90 -5.29 31.72 -0.72
C THR A 90 -3.97 31.59 0.03
N GLY A 91 -3.13 30.61 -0.32
CA GLY A 91 -1.87 30.30 0.39
C GLY A 91 -2.07 29.71 1.79
N LYS A 92 -3.32 29.53 2.25
CA LYS A 92 -3.65 29.00 3.58
C LYS A 92 -3.88 27.49 3.54
N ALA A 93 -3.59 26.83 4.67
CA ALA A 93 -3.74 25.39 4.84
C ALA A 93 -5.19 24.98 5.18
N THR A 94 -6.12 25.21 4.25
CA THR A 94 -7.58 25.08 4.47
C THR A 94 -8.26 24.06 3.55
N GLY A 95 -7.50 23.34 2.71
CA GLY A 95 -8.05 22.33 1.80
C GLY A 95 -8.21 20.95 2.44
N PHE A 96 -9.41 20.39 2.43
CA PHE A 96 -9.62 19.01 2.87
C PHE A 96 -10.17 18.17 1.74
N PRO A 97 -9.68 16.93 1.55
CA PRO A 97 -10.33 15.99 0.66
C PRO A 97 -11.79 15.79 1.05
N ILE A 98 -12.68 15.75 0.05
CA ILE A 98 -14.10 15.49 0.27
C ILE A 98 -14.33 14.02 0.64
N ASP A 99 -13.41 13.13 0.27
CA ASP A 99 -13.53 11.72 0.56
C ASP A 99 -13.28 11.41 2.05
N SER A 100 -13.93 10.36 2.55
CA SER A 100 -13.82 9.93 3.95
C SER A 100 -12.43 9.36 4.30
N SER A 101 -11.52 9.24 3.34
CA SER A 101 -10.21 8.59 3.53
C SER A 101 -9.15 9.48 4.21
N TRP A 102 -9.43 10.76 4.43
CA TRP A 102 -8.48 11.71 5.02
C TRP A 102 -7.89 11.24 6.35
N LYS A 103 -8.75 10.85 7.30
CA LYS A 103 -8.33 10.43 8.65
C LYS A 103 -7.44 9.18 8.59
N GLU A 104 -7.80 8.22 7.74
CA GLU A 104 -7.01 7.00 7.53
C GLU A 104 -5.65 7.31 6.91
N MET A 105 -5.61 8.23 5.95
CA MET A 105 -4.38 8.66 5.30
C MET A 105 -3.41 9.31 6.28
N ILE A 106 -3.89 10.24 7.10
CA ILE A 106 -3.09 10.92 8.12
C ILE A 106 -2.56 9.91 9.15
N THR A 107 -3.43 9.03 9.64
CA THR A 107 -3.06 7.99 10.62
C THR A 107 -1.96 7.09 10.05
N ARG A 108 -2.08 6.65 8.80
CA ARG A 108 -1.06 5.85 8.12
C ARG A 108 0.26 6.60 7.96
N ILE A 109 0.24 7.85 7.49
CA ILE A 109 1.47 8.62 7.27
C ILE A 109 2.19 8.85 8.60
N ASN A 110 1.47 9.19 9.67
CA ASN A 110 2.09 9.37 10.98
C ASN A 110 2.70 8.06 11.50
N LYS A 111 1.99 6.94 11.36
CA LYS A 111 2.53 5.61 11.71
C LYS A 111 3.81 5.29 10.93
N GLU A 112 3.83 5.53 9.62
CA GLU A 112 5.03 5.33 8.79
C GLU A 112 6.19 6.24 9.23
N LYS A 113 5.92 7.49 9.60
CA LYS A 113 6.94 8.40 10.14
C LYS A 113 7.48 7.92 11.48
N GLU A 114 6.63 7.42 12.37
CA GLU A 114 7.04 6.82 13.64
C GLU A 114 7.91 5.57 13.42
N GLU A 115 7.52 4.69 12.49
CA GLU A 115 8.31 3.50 12.11
C GLU A 115 9.67 3.90 11.52
N ILE A 116 9.72 4.94 10.69
CA ILE A 116 10.99 5.49 10.16
C ILE A 116 11.83 6.09 11.29
N LYS A 117 11.24 6.77 12.27
CA LYS A 117 11.98 7.29 13.42
C LYS A 117 12.50 6.17 14.33
N ALA A 118 11.70 5.13 14.55
CA ALA A 118 12.05 3.99 15.39
C ALA A 118 13.06 3.04 14.72
N GLY A 119 12.97 2.86 13.41
CA GLY A 119 13.86 1.98 12.62
C GLY A 119 15.04 2.68 11.94
N GLY A 120 14.94 4.00 11.73
CA GLY A 120 15.88 4.82 10.94
C GLY A 120 17.10 5.36 11.70
N GLY A 121 17.33 4.90 12.94
CA GLY A 121 18.61 5.07 13.62
C GLY A 121 19.76 4.27 12.97
N VAL A 122 19.47 3.37 12.03
CA VAL A 122 20.46 2.48 11.41
C VAL A 122 20.47 2.71 9.89
N ARG A 123 21.63 3.11 9.35
CA ARG A 123 21.97 3.28 7.91
C ARG A 123 21.75 4.68 7.29
N ARG A 124 22.45 5.69 7.83
CA ARG A 124 23.11 6.68 6.96
C ARG A 124 24.54 6.22 6.72
N HIS A 125 24.77 5.42 5.68
CA HIS A 125 26.12 5.32 5.11
C HIS A 125 26.27 6.47 4.11
N LYS A 126 27.30 7.29 4.37
CA LYS A 126 27.82 8.34 3.51
C LYS A 126 28.18 7.82 2.13
#